data_AF-A0A1A6AEM6-F1
#
_entry.id   AF-A0A1A6AEM6-F1
#
_cell.length_a   1.000
_cell.length_b   1.000
_cell.length_c   1.000
_cell.angle_alpha   90.00
_cell.angle_beta   90.00
_cell.angle_gamma   90.00
#
_symmetry.space_group_name_H-M   'P 1'
#
loop_
_entity.id
_entity.type
_entity.pdbx_description
1 polymer ?
#
loop_
_entity_poly.entity_id
_entity_poly.type
_entity_poly.pdbx_seq_one_letter_code
_entity_poly.pdbx_strand_id
1 'polypeptide(L)'
;MKTLSGLTLTEAWAQMEHLRAEGKCKDIGVSNCASLDIRELSKNWNVVPAVNQIELSPHNAHAPRSIACRRIFLGELSEKLDLTEGQILFKWAQQTMDGPVVT
;
A
#
# COMPACT_ATOMS: atom_id res chain seq x y z
N MET A 1 19.30 6.26 3.61
CA MET A 1 18.65 7.58 3.54
C MET A 1 18.22 7.97 4.95
N LYS A 2 18.43 9.22 5.39
CA LYS A 2 17.95 9.70 6.70
C LYS A 2 16.60 10.40 6.49
N THR A 3 15.66 10.19 7.41
CA THR A 3 14.38 10.88 7.46
C THR A 3 14.57 12.36 7.83
N LEU A 4 13.51 13.15 7.75
CA LEU A 4 13.50 14.55 8.21
C LEU A 4 13.85 14.70 9.70
N SER A 5 13.65 13.64 10.49
CA SER A 5 14.04 13.56 11.91
C SER A 5 15.49 13.10 12.13
N GLY A 6 16.24 12.83 11.05
CA GLY A 6 17.64 12.39 11.10
C GLY A 6 17.85 10.89 11.32
N LEU A 7 16.77 10.12 11.48
CA LEU A 7 16.80 8.66 11.67
C LEU A 7 16.93 7.93 10.34
N THR A 8 17.59 6.79 10.33
CA THR A 8 17.48 5.82 9.25
C THR A 8 16.13 5.11 9.29
N LEU A 9 15.74 4.49 8.18
CA LEU A 9 14.51 3.68 8.11
C LEU A 9 14.50 2.56 9.17
N THR A 10 15.64 1.90 9.39
CA THR A 10 15.80 0.84 10.39
C THR A 10 15.68 1.37 11.83
N GLU A 11 16.28 2.52 12.13
CA GLU A 11 16.16 3.15 13.45
C GLU A 11 14.72 3.60 13.74
N ALA A 12 14.03 4.15 12.73
CA ALA A 12 12.62 4.51 12.85
C ALA A 12 11.76 3.25 13.06
N TRP A 13 12.03 2.15 12.36
CA TRP A 13 11.30 0.90 12.52
C TRP A 13 11.47 0.30 13.91
N ALA A 14 12.69 0.31 14.47
CA ALA A 14 12.94 -0.17 15.84
C ALA A 14 12.12 0.62 16.88
N GLN A 15 11.93 1.93 16.68
CA GLN A 15 11.06 2.73 17.54
C GLN A 15 9.59 2.32 17.39
N MET A 16 9.14 2.03 16.17
CA MET A 16 7.77 1.53 15.93
C MET A 16 7.53 0.18 16.61
N GLU A 17 8.50 -0.73 16.58
CA GLU A 17 8.44 -2.02 17.30
C GLU A 17 8.29 -1.82 18.81
N HIS A 18 9.02 -0.86 19.39
CA HIS A 18 8.89 -0.50 20.80
C HIS A 18 7.48 0.02 21.14
N LEU A 19 6.93 0.93 20.33
CA LEU A 19 5.58 1.46 20.54
C LEU A 19 4.51 0.36 20.50
N ARG A 20 4.68 -0.64 19.61
CA ARG A 20 3.81 -1.81 19.57
C ARG A 20 3.95 -2.67 20.82
N ALA A 21 5.17 -2.91 21.28
CA ALA A 21 5.43 -3.69 22.50
C ALA A 21 4.85 -3.03 23.77
N GLU A 22 4.84 -1.69 23.82
CA GLU A 22 4.17 -0.92 24.86
C GLU A 22 2.63 -0.95 24.77
N GLY A 23 2.06 -1.55 23.73
CA GLY A 23 0.61 -1.62 23.51
C GLY A 23 -0.02 -0.31 23.02
N LYS A 24 0.79 0.66 22.55
CA LYS A 24 0.27 1.95 22.03
C LYS A 24 -0.42 1.81 20.67
N CYS A 25 -0.10 0.75 19.94
CA CYS A 25 -0.77 0.35 18.72
C CYS A 25 -0.91 -1.19 18.68
N LYS A 26 -1.93 -1.68 17.98
CA LYS A 26 -2.13 -3.13 17.79
C LYS A 26 -1.09 -3.70 16.82
N ASP A 27 -0.88 -2.97 15.73
CA ASP A 27 0.06 -3.34 14.66
C ASP A 27 0.80 -2.10 14.12
N ILE A 28 1.86 -2.38 13.38
CA ILE A 28 2.73 -1.40 12.73
C ILE A 28 2.95 -1.80 11.27
N GLY A 29 3.11 -0.81 10.41
CA GLY A 29 3.28 -0.99 8.98
C GLY A 29 4.12 0.14 8.40
N VAL A 30 4.39 0.05 7.11
CA VAL A 30 5.12 1.04 6.34
C VAL A 30 4.24 1.61 5.24
N SER A 31 4.70 2.69 4.61
CA SER A 31 4.03 3.27 3.45
C SER A 31 5.07 3.68 2.42
N ASN A 32 4.76 3.45 1.15
CA ASN A 32 5.61 3.80 0.01
C ASN A 32 7.03 3.21 0.08
N CYS A 33 7.21 2.03 0.70
CA CYS A 33 8.48 1.34 0.72
C CYS A 33 8.64 0.45 -0.52
N ALA A 34 9.75 0.59 -1.25
CA ALA A 34 10.07 -0.28 -2.37
C ALA A 34 10.57 -1.65 -1.87
N SER A 35 10.64 -2.63 -2.77
CA SER A 35 11.13 -3.98 -2.44
C SER A 35 12.55 -3.98 -1.87
N LEU A 36 13.40 -3.03 -2.25
CA LEU A 36 14.74 -2.85 -1.70
C LEU A 36 14.71 -2.33 -0.26
N ASP A 37 13.82 -1.39 0.07
CA ASP A 37 13.67 -0.85 1.43
C ASP A 37 13.16 -1.92 2.38
N ILE A 38 12.16 -2.70 1.95
CA ILE A 38 11.64 -3.85 2.71
C ILE A 38 12.75 -4.89 2.92
N ARG A 39 13.55 -5.18 1.90
CA ARG A 39 14.69 -6.10 2.02
C ARG A 39 15.71 -5.59 3.02
N GLU A 40 16.01 -4.29 3.04
CA GLU A 40 16.92 -3.71 4.01
C GLU A 40 16.38 -3.80 5.44
N LEU A 41 15.12 -3.40 5.64
CA LEU A 41 14.42 -3.54 6.93
C LEU A 41 14.40 -4.99 7.42
N SER A 42 14.18 -5.94 6.51
CA SER A 42 14.06 -7.36 6.84
C SER A 42 15.29 -8.01 7.44
N LYS A 43 16.46 -7.37 7.30
CA LYS A 43 17.70 -7.87 7.89
C LYS A 43 17.68 -7.81 9.41
N ASN A 44 16.96 -6.84 9.98
CA ASN A 44 17.06 -6.50 11.40
C ASN A 44 15.71 -6.36 12.13
N TRP A 45 14.57 -6.50 11.44
CA TRP A 45 13.25 -6.40 12.09
C TRP A 45 12.98 -7.57 13.04
N ASN A 46 12.25 -7.32 14.12
CA ASN A 46 11.68 -8.37 14.98
C ASN A 46 10.20 -8.60 14.65
N VAL A 47 9.53 -7.58 14.13
CA VAL A 47 8.14 -7.59 13.71
C VAL A 47 8.07 -7.30 12.21
N VAL A 48 7.48 -8.22 11.46
CA VAL A 48 7.20 -7.99 10.03
C VAL A 48 6.12 -6.91 9.90
N PRO A 49 6.29 -5.88 9.05
CA PRO A 49 5.27 -4.87 8.80
C PRO A 49 3.96 -5.53 8.36
N ALA A 50 2.86 -5.21 9.04
CA ALA A 50 1.56 -5.78 8.74
C ALA A 50 1.02 -5.34 7.37
N VAL A 51 1.35 -4.11 6.97
CA VAL A 51 0.91 -3.48 5.72
C VAL A 51 2.05 -2.64 5.14
N ASN A 52 2.14 -2.59 3.80
CA ASN A 52 2.85 -1.54 3.07
C ASN A 52 1.82 -0.74 2.25
N GLN A 53 1.41 0.42 2.75
CA GLN A 53 0.41 1.25 2.06
C GLN A 53 1.07 1.98 0.88
N ILE A 54 0.63 1.66 -0.33
CA ILE A 54 1.14 2.25 -1.57
C ILE A 54 0.00 2.88 -2.37
N GLU A 55 0.36 3.80 -3.27
CA GLU A 55 -0.58 4.24 -4.30
C GLU A 55 -0.94 3.05 -5.21
N LEU A 56 -2.24 2.82 -5.41
CA LEU A 56 -2.72 1.82 -6.35
C LEU A 56 -3.89 2.40 -7.12
N SER A 57 -3.77 2.44 -8.44
CA SER A 57 -4.85 2.82 -9.33
C SER A 57 -4.71 2.08 -10.66
N PRO A 58 -5.75 2.05 -11.52
CA PRO A 58 -5.61 1.49 -12.86
C PRO A 58 -4.48 2.13 -13.68
N HIS A 59 -4.10 3.38 -13.38
CA HIS A 59 -3.00 4.09 -14.02
C HIS A 59 -1.63 3.75 -13.40
N ASN A 60 -1.63 3.38 -12.12
CA ASN A 60 -0.44 3.04 -11.35
C ASN A 60 -0.66 1.73 -10.60
N ALA A 61 -0.69 0.62 -11.34
CA ALA A 61 -1.00 -0.70 -10.81
C ALA A 61 0.24 -1.46 -10.30
N HIS A 62 1.44 -0.86 -10.40
CA HIS A 62 2.72 -1.47 -10.01
C HIS A 62 3.02 -2.87 -10.61
N ALA A 63 2.27 -3.30 -11.64
CA ALA A 63 2.42 -4.56 -12.37
C ALA A 63 2.84 -4.31 -13.84
N PRO A 64 3.49 -5.28 -14.52
CA PRO A 64 3.87 -5.16 -15.93
C PRO A 64 2.68 -4.97 -16.89
N ARG A 65 1.45 -5.28 -16.45
CA ARG A 65 0.20 -5.06 -17.18
C ARG A 65 -0.55 -3.86 -16.56
N SER A 66 -0.03 -2.66 -16.76
CA SER A 66 -0.82 -1.44 -16.59
C SER A 66 -1.84 -1.38 -17.73
N ILE A 67 -3.00 -2.00 -17.52
CA ILE A 67 -4.11 -1.91 -18.47
C ILE A 67 -4.64 -0.49 -18.42
N ALA A 68 -4.47 0.21 -19.54
CA ALA A 68 -4.92 1.58 -19.77
C ALA A 68 -6.45 1.73 -19.56
N CYS A 69 -6.90 1.91 -18.31
CA CYS A 69 -8.23 2.42 -18.03
C CYS A 69 -8.23 3.92 -18.32
N ARG A 70 -8.47 4.32 -19.57
CA ARG A 70 -8.78 5.71 -19.89
C ARG A 70 -10.11 6.09 -19.23
N ARG A 71 -10.28 7.35 -18.84
CA ARG A 71 -11.53 7.90 -18.27
C ARG A 71 -12.79 7.56 -19.10
N ILE A 72 -12.65 7.44 -20.42
CA ILE A 72 -13.70 7.01 -21.35
C ILE A 72 -14.21 5.60 -21.04
N PHE A 73 -13.34 4.69 -20.60
CA PHE A 73 -13.69 3.30 -20.27
C PHE A 73 -14.47 3.18 -18.96
N LEU A 74 -14.23 4.07 -17.99
CA LEU A 74 -14.96 4.07 -16.71
C LEU A 74 -16.41 4.53 -16.87
N GLY A 75 -16.66 5.55 -17.71
CA GLY A 75 -18.02 6.01 -18.01
C GLY A 75 -18.87 4.91 -18.66
N GLU A 76 -18.33 4.23 -19.68
CA GLU A 76 -19.04 3.10 -20.30
C GLU A 76 -19.32 1.95 -19.33
N LEU A 77 -18.38 1.62 -18.44
CA LEU A 77 -18.60 0.58 -17.42
C LEU A 77 -19.63 1.03 -16.39
N SER A 78 -19.64 2.31 -16.02
CA SER A 78 -20.62 2.89 -15.10
C SER A 78 -22.04 2.71 -15.64
N GLU A 79 -22.26 3.04 -16.91
CA GLU A 79 -23.55 2.84 -17.58
C GLU A 79 -23.92 1.37 -17.73
N LYS A 80 -22.96 0.52 -18.16
CA LYS A 80 -23.20 -0.91 -18.40
C LYS A 80 -23.50 -1.70 -17.13
N LEU A 81 -22.89 -1.33 -16.01
CA LEU A 81 -22.98 -2.06 -14.74
C LEU A 81 -23.96 -1.41 -13.75
N ASP A 82 -24.49 -0.22 -14.05
CA ASP A 82 -25.29 0.60 -13.14
C ASP A 82 -24.57 0.82 -11.79
N LEU A 83 -23.29 1.17 -11.86
CA LEU A 83 -22.41 1.45 -10.72
C LEU A 83 -21.72 2.79 -10.91
N THR A 84 -21.39 3.46 -9.80
CA THR A 84 -20.54 4.66 -9.84
C THR A 84 -19.10 4.31 -10.24
N GLU A 85 -18.38 5.25 -10.85
CA GLU A 85 -16.95 5.10 -11.15
C GLU A 85 -16.14 4.70 -9.90
N GLY A 86 -16.49 5.26 -8.72
CA GLY A 86 -15.86 4.91 -7.45
C GLY A 86 -16.05 3.44 -7.08
N GLN A 87 -17.27 2.91 -7.18
CA GLN A 87 -17.55 1.49 -6.92
C GLN A 87 -16.77 0.58 -7.88
N ILE A 88 -16.66 0.96 -9.15
CA ILE A 88 -15.89 0.23 -10.16
C ILE A 88 -14.40 0.21 -9.78
N LEU A 89 -13.83 1.35 -9.39
CA LEU A 89 -12.43 1.45 -8.97
C LEU A 89 -12.14 0.61 -7.72
N PHE A 90 -13.01 0.66 -6.71
CA PHE A 90 -12.88 -0.17 -5.51
C PHE A 90 -12.96 -1.66 -5.85
N LYS A 91 -13.91 -2.05 -6.70
CA LYS A 91 -14.05 -3.45 -7.09
C LYS A 91 -12.85 -3.94 -7.89
N TRP A 92 -12.33 -3.11 -8.80
CA TRP A 92 -11.11 -3.40 -9.55
C TRP A 92 -9.92 -3.61 -8.62
N ALA A 93 -9.73 -2.73 -7.62
CA ALA A 93 -8.65 -2.86 -6.67
C ALA A 93 -8.74 -4.17 -5.87
N GLN A 94 -9.94 -4.52 -5.39
CA GLN A 94 -10.19 -5.78 -4.68
C GLN A 94 -9.94 -7.04 -5.54
N GLN A 95 -10.16 -6.96 -6.85
CA GLN A 95 -9.91 -8.09 -7.78
C GLN A 95 -8.45 -8.19 -8.20
N THR A 96 -7.71 -7.08 -8.13
CA THR A 96 -6.30 -7.02 -8.55
C THR A 96 -5.35 -7.47 -7.43
N MET A 97 -5.77 -7.32 -6.17
CA MET A 97 -4.98 -7.65 -4.99
C MET A 97 -5.46 -8.98 -4.37
N ASP A 98 -4.54 -9.88 -4.06
CA ASP A 98 -4.80 -11.02 -3.17
C ASP A 98 -4.82 -10.52 -1.71
N GLY A 99 -5.89 -9.82 -1.33
CA GLY A 99 -6.06 -9.31 0.03
C GLY A 99 -7.07 -8.16 0.16
N PRO A 100 -7.45 -7.79 1.40
CA PRO A 100 -8.36 -6.68 1.64
C PRO A 100 -7.70 -5.35 1.24
N VAL A 101 -8.35 -4.62 0.32
CA VAL A 101 -8.02 -3.23 0.01
C VAL A 101 -8.72 -2.34 1.04
N VAL A 102 -7.94 -1.62 1.84
CA VAL A 102 -8.43 -0.66 2.83
C VAL A 102 -7.85 0.70 2.43
N THR A 103 -8.72 1.67 2.16
CA THR A 103 -8.36 3.07 1.91
C THR A 103 -8.41 3.87 3.18
#